data_AF-A0A9X9XJH2-F1
#
_entry.id   AF-A0A9X9XJH2-F1
#
_cell.length_a   1.000
_cell.length_b   1.000
_cell.length_c   1.000
_cell.angle_alpha   90.00
_cell.angle_beta   90.00
_cell.angle_gamma   90.00
#
_symmetry.space_group_name_H-M   'P 1'
#
loop_
_entity.id
_entity.type
_entity.pdbx_description
1 polymer ?
#
loop_
_entity_poly.entity_id
_entity_poly.type
_entity_poly.pdbx_seq_one_letter_code
_entity_poly.pdbx_strand_id
1 'polypeptide(L)'
;MHSLVGGADGGRVFVRCIDAAMNVRENIAGDALASITTLLWNVPSKAWTGGAAMADASLNKRMTVRLGPGVAFAQIGIVGFDGQIEVEAMRLYGLPEATPALLCGTPALPIGQREFAAEVAWDLPSLAPSVTTLLDVTVAGARQGDLAYAARASSTRFIELDAAAWSNNTVRVMARNISPATFDLGAATLSVQVTKRWVP
;
A
#
# COMPACT_ATOMS: atom_id res chain seq x y z
N MET A 1 29.17 -5.75 4.07
CA MET A 1 29.15 -5.49 2.62
C MET A 1 29.34 -6.85 1.95
N HIS A 2 28.33 -7.40 1.28
CA HIS A 2 28.49 -8.64 0.51
C HIS A 2 28.60 -8.24 -0.95
N SER A 3 29.71 -8.58 -1.57
CA SER A 3 29.94 -8.54 -3.02
C SER A 3 29.78 -9.95 -3.56
N LEU A 4 29.29 -10.09 -4.80
CA LEU A 4 29.51 -11.28 -5.61
C LEU A 4 31.02 -11.56 -5.64
N VAL A 5 31.43 -12.78 -5.31
CA VAL A 5 32.84 -13.17 -5.28
C VAL A 5 33.29 -13.65 -6.69
N GLY A 6 32.34 -14.05 -7.54
CA GLY A 6 32.50 -14.36 -8.97
C GLY A 6 31.27 -15.09 -9.53
N GLY A 7 31.30 -15.48 -10.80
CA GLY A 7 30.38 -16.47 -11.39
C GLY A 7 29.26 -15.92 -12.25
N ALA A 8 29.05 -14.60 -12.28
CA ALA A 8 28.01 -13.96 -13.08
C ALA A 8 28.55 -13.28 -14.36
N ASP A 9 29.82 -13.50 -14.71
CA ASP A 9 30.44 -12.98 -15.93
C ASP A 9 29.66 -13.45 -17.16
N GLY A 10 29.42 -12.53 -18.10
CA GLY A 10 28.51 -12.78 -19.23
C GLY A 10 27.02 -12.56 -18.92
N GLY A 11 26.67 -12.35 -17.66
CA GLY A 11 25.29 -12.14 -17.20
C GLY A 11 24.71 -10.79 -17.65
N ARG A 12 23.39 -10.73 -17.74
CA ARG A 12 22.64 -9.52 -18.08
C ARG A 12 21.52 -9.30 -17.07
N VAL A 13 21.29 -8.04 -16.73
CA VAL A 13 20.11 -7.66 -15.96
C VAL A 13 18.87 -7.99 -16.78
N PHE A 14 17.87 -8.56 -16.10
CA PHE A 14 16.60 -8.99 -16.65
C PHE A 14 15.47 -8.38 -15.84
N VAL A 15 14.50 -7.77 -16.53
CA VAL A 15 13.27 -7.22 -15.94
C VAL A 15 12.08 -7.59 -16.81
N ARG A 16 11.18 -8.44 -16.30
CA ARG A 16 9.88 -8.70 -16.94
C ARG A 16 8.80 -7.91 -16.22
N CYS A 17 8.11 -7.03 -16.94
CA CYS A 17 7.05 -6.16 -16.43
C CYS A 17 5.68 -6.80 -16.65
N ILE A 18 4.85 -6.79 -15.60
CA ILE A 18 3.52 -7.43 -15.60
C ILE A 18 2.50 -6.40 -15.10
N ASP A 19 1.34 -6.32 -15.76
CA ASP A 19 0.25 -5.42 -15.39
C ASP A 19 -0.60 -5.95 -14.23
N ALA A 20 -1.57 -5.15 -13.78
CA ALA A 20 -2.46 -5.52 -12.67
C ALA A 20 -3.40 -6.69 -12.99
N ALA A 21 -3.57 -7.03 -14.27
CA ALA A 21 -4.37 -8.16 -14.73
C ALA A 21 -3.51 -9.42 -14.97
N MET A 22 -2.24 -9.42 -14.53
CA MET A 22 -1.28 -10.51 -14.69
C MET A 22 -0.85 -10.79 -16.14
N ASN A 23 -1.00 -9.81 -17.05
CA ASN A 23 -0.46 -9.91 -18.40
C ASN A 23 0.95 -9.32 -18.48
N VAL A 24 1.80 -9.91 -19.33
CA VAL A 24 3.11 -9.33 -19.63
C VAL A 24 2.92 -8.03 -20.42
N ARG A 25 3.58 -6.96 -19.98
CA ARG A 25 3.58 -5.69 -20.68
C ARG A 25 4.64 -5.69 -21.77
N GLU A 26 4.20 -5.84 -23.01
CA GLU A 26 5.10 -6.07 -24.13
C GLU A 26 5.62 -4.78 -24.77
N ASN A 27 6.94 -4.59 -24.77
CA ASN A 27 7.66 -3.54 -25.50
C ASN A 27 7.12 -2.10 -25.31
N ILE A 28 6.75 -1.73 -24.08
CA ILE A 28 6.30 -0.37 -23.77
C ILE A 28 7.48 0.45 -23.25
N ALA A 29 7.87 1.48 -24.00
CA ALA A 29 8.96 2.36 -23.63
C ALA A 29 8.75 2.96 -22.22
N GLY A 30 9.77 2.88 -21.38
CA GLY A 30 9.72 3.39 -20.00
C GLY A 30 9.16 2.42 -18.95
N ASP A 31 8.71 1.22 -19.34
CA ASP A 31 8.28 0.19 -18.38
C ASP A 31 9.43 -0.31 -17.49
N ALA A 32 10.68 -0.31 -17.99
CA ALA A 32 11.87 -0.59 -17.20
C ALA A 32 13.03 0.31 -17.62
N LEU A 33 13.74 0.85 -16.63
CA LEU A 33 15.00 1.59 -16.80
C LEU A 33 16.03 1.10 -15.79
N ALA A 34 17.30 1.26 -16.14
CA ALA A 34 18.45 0.74 -15.43
C ALA A 34 19.53 1.83 -15.35
N SER A 35 20.18 1.98 -14.19
CA SER A 35 21.18 3.05 -14.01
C SER A 35 22.56 2.77 -14.63
N ILE A 36 22.95 1.50 -14.82
CA ILE A 36 24.31 1.12 -15.25
C ILE A 36 24.35 0.61 -16.70
N THR A 37 23.22 0.17 -17.25
CA THR A 37 23.14 -0.37 -18.61
C THR A 37 21.86 0.10 -19.29
N THR A 38 21.86 0.14 -20.61
CA THR A 38 20.64 0.38 -21.38
C THR A 38 19.88 -0.94 -21.48
N LEU A 39 18.59 -0.91 -21.14
CA LEU A 39 17.71 -2.05 -21.35
C LEU A 39 17.17 -2.06 -22.77
N LEU A 40 17.19 -3.22 -23.40
CA LEU A 40 16.63 -3.50 -24.71
C LEU A 40 15.49 -4.50 -24.55
N TRP A 41 14.40 -4.28 -25.28
CA TRP A 41 13.30 -5.24 -25.34
C TRP A 41 13.75 -6.51 -26.07
N ASN A 42 13.59 -7.65 -25.41
CA ASN A 42 13.89 -8.96 -25.96
C ASN A 42 12.57 -9.69 -26.27
N VAL A 43 12.27 -9.86 -27.57
CA VAL A 43 11.02 -10.47 -28.03
C VAL A 43 10.83 -11.93 -27.55
N PRO A 44 11.84 -12.82 -27.61
CA PRO A 44 11.66 -14.21 -27.17
C PRO A 44 11.38 -14.36 -25.68
N SER A 45 12.13 -13.65 -24.82
CA SER A 45 11.96 -13.73 -23.38
C SER A 45 10.85 -12.82 -22.84
N LYS A 46 10.28 -11.96 -23.70
CA LYS A 46 9.25 -10.97 -23.35
C LYS A 46 9.67 -10.15 -22.13
N ALA A 47 10.88 -9.62 -22.17
CA ALA A 47 11.49 -8.91 -21.05
C ALA A 47 12.46 -7.83 -21.53
N TRP A 48 12.75 -6.91 -20.63
CA TRP A 48 13.81 -5.92 -20.77
C TRP A 48 15.12 -6.53 -20.29
N THR A 49 16.14 -6.53 -21.15
CA THR A 49 17.46 -7.11 -20.84
C THR A 49 18.56 -6.10 -21.06
N GLY A 50 19.65 -6.17 -20.28
CA GLY A 50 20.86 -5.38 -20.54
C GLY A 50 21.36 -5.57 -21.97
N GLY A 51 21.63 -4.47 -22.67
CA GLY A 51 22.02 -4.49 -24.08
C GLY A 51 23.34 -5.21 -24.35
N ALA A 52 24.24 -5.25 -23.36
CA ALA A 52 25.48 -6.00 -23.38
C ALA A 52 25.59 -6.89 -22.15
N ALA A 53 26.32 -8.00 -22.30
CA ALA A 53 26.78 -8.82 -21.20
C ALA A 53 27.67 -8.00 -20.25
N MET A 54 27.60 -8.30 -18.95
CA MET A 54 28.30 -7.57 -17.91
C MET A 54 29.32 -8.47 -17.22
N ALA A 55 30.50 -7.90 -16.96
CA ALA A 55 31.50 -8.56 -16.13
C ALA A 55 31.10 -8.58 -14.66
N ASP A 56 31.62 -9.55 -13.90
CA ASP A 56 31.41 -9.68 -12.45
C ASP A 56 31.62 -8.37 -11.70
N ALA A 57 32.69 -7.64 -12.03
CA ALA A 57 33.01 -6.35 -11.41
C ALA A 57 31.93 -5.27 -11.66
N SER A 58 31.18 -5.38 -12.77
CA SER A 58 30.10 -4.47 -13.11
C SER A 58 28.78 -4.87 -12.44
N LEU A 59 28.48 -6.17 -12.37
CA LEU A 59 27.30 -6.69 -11.63
C LEU A 59 27.44 -6.53 -10.11
N ASN A 60 28.68 -6.44 -9.62
CA ASN A 60 28.98 -6.13 -8.22
C ASN A 60 28.64 -4.71 -7.78
N LYS A 61 28.34 -3.81 -8.72
CA LYS A 61 27.96 -2.44 -8.40
C LYS A 61 26.47 -2.36 -8.06
N ARG A 62 26.13 -1.49 -7.10
CA ARG A 62 24.71 -1.21 -6.80
C ARG A 62 24.04 -0.64 -8.05
N MET A 63 22.95 -1.26 -8.45
CA MET A 63 22.16 -0.86 -9.59
C MET A 63 20.76 -0.50 -9.14
N THR A 64 20.19 0.52 -9.79
CA THR A 64 18.79 0.89 -9.60
C THR A 64 18.02 0.47 -10.84
N VAL A 65 16.93 -0.26 -10.61
CA VAL A 65 15.89 -0.50 -11.61
C VAL A 65 14.71 0.40 -11.28
N ARG A 66 14.24 1.17 -12.26
CA ARG A 66 12.99 1.94 -12.16
C ARG A 66 11.94 1.27 -13.04
N LEU A 67 10.76 1.07 -12.48
CA LEU A 67 9.61 0.53 -13.19
C LEU A 67 8.67 1.66 -13.61
N GLY A 68 8.06 1.51 -14.78
CA GLY A 68 7.06 2.43 -15.29
C GLY A 68 5.75 2.38 -14.48
N PRO A 69 4.92 3.43 -14.53
CA PRO A 69 3.69 3.52 -13.72
C PRO A 69 2.64 2.45 -14.05
N GLY A 70 2.70 1.83 -15.23
CA GLY A 70 1.80 0.74 -15.62
C GLY A 70 2.23 -0.65 -15.13
N VAL A 71 3.39 -0.78 -14.49
CA VAL A 71 3.94 -2.05 -14.02
C VAL A 71 3.45 -2.34 -12.60
N ALA A 72 2.62 -3.36 -12.45
CA ALA A 72 2.09 -3.79 -11.16
C ALA A 72 2.99 -4.82 -10.48
N PHE A 73 3.59 -5.73 -11.26
CA PHE A 73 4.54 -6.73 -10.79
C PHE A 73 5.77 -6.77 -11.69
N ALA A 74 6.92 -7.14 -11.14
CA ALA A 74 8.14 -7.32 -11.91
C ALA A 74 8.92 -8.56 -11.45
N GLN A 75 9.40 -9.33 -12.42
CA GLN A 75 10.45 -10.32 -12.20
C GLN A 75 11.79 -9.65 -12.49
N ILE A 76 12.67 -9.56 -11.48
CA ILE A 76 13.98 -8.91 -11.58
C ILE A 76 15.04 -9.96 -11.28
N GLY A 77 16.06 -10.05 -12.13
CA GLY A 77 17.15 -10.99 -11.95
C GLY A 77 18.34 -10.72 -12.85
N ILE A 78 19.31 -11.64 -12.82
CA ILE A 78 20.42 -11.73 -13.77
C ILE A 78 20.23 -13.01 -14.57
N VAL A 79 20.40 -12.94 -15.89
CA VAL A 79 20.29 -14.09 -16.80
C VAL A 79 21.57 -14.26 -17.61
N GLY A 80 22.01 -15.50 -17.75
CA GLY A 80 23.09 -15.89 -18.64
C GLY A 80 22.53 -16.10 -20.04
N PHE A 81 22.62 -15.09 -20.90
CA PHE A 81 22.09 -15.18 -22.26
C PHE A 81 23.09 -15.87 -23.21
N ASP A 82 24.37 -15.62 -22.97
CA ASP A 82 25.49 -16.10 -23.81
C ASP A 82 26.13 -17.39 -23.23
N GLY A 83 25.60 -17.92 -22.12
CA GLY A 83 26.13 -19.10 -21.43
C GLY A 83 25.49 -19.32 -20.05
N GLN A 84 25.91 -20.38 -19.36
CA GLN A 84 25.54 -20.60 -17.96
C GLN A 84 26.21 -19.54 -17.08
N ILE A 85 25.48 -19.04 -16.09
CA ILE A 85 26.00 -18.16 -15.04
C ILE A 85 25.66 -18.75 -13.67
N GLU A 86 26.51 -18.48 -12.69
CA GLU A 86 26.31 -18.83 -11.29
C GLU A 86 26.07 -17.55 -10.48
N VAL A 87 24.84 -17.37 -10.00
CA VAL A 87 24.48 -16.25 -9.13
C VAL A 87 24.41 -16.76 -7.70
N GLU A 88 25.45 -16.47 -6.89
CA GLU A 88 25.51 -16.94 -5.50
C GLU A 88 24.49 -16.22 -4.60
N ALA A 89 24.35 -14.90 -4.78
CA ALA A 89 23.42 -14.10 -3.98
C ALA A 89 22.96 -12.86 -4.73
N MET A 90 21.67 -12.56 -4.61
CA MET A 90 21.08 -11.32 -5.10
C MET A 90 20.30 -10.65 -3.97
N ARG A 91 20.50 -9.34 -3.79
CA ARG A 91 19.76 -8.54 -2.82
C ARG A 91 18.97 -7.49 -3.56
N LEU A 92 17.66 -7.47 -3.32
CA LEU A 92 16.76 -6.45 -3.84
C LEU A 92 16.39 -5.53 -2.69
N TYR A 93 16.61 -4.23 -2.89
CA TYR A 93 16.21 -3.19 -1.97
C TYR A 93 15.14 -2.33 -2.66
N GLY A 94 13.95 -2.25 -2.09
CA GLY A 94 12.97 -1.23 -2.46
C GLY A 94 13.26 0.05 -1.69
N LEU A 95 13.06 1.22 -2.31
CA LEU A 95 12.97 2.44 -1.55
C LEU A 95 11.75 2.34 -0.62
N PRO A 96 11.83 2.73 0.67
CA PRO A 96 10.67 2.71 1.57
C PRO A 96 9.46 3.44 0.97
N GLU A 97 9.69 4.56 0.29
CA GLU A 97 8.70 5.37 -0.43
C GLU A 97 8.17 4.72 -1.73
N ALA A 98 8.89 3.74 -2.28
CA ALA A 98 8.48 2.96 -3.45
C ALA A 98 8.12 1.51 -3.10
N THR A 99 7.96 1.21 -1.80
CA THR A 99 7.45 -0.08 -1.34
C THR A 99 6.10 -0.30 -2.02
N PRO A 100 5.89 -1.43 -2.74
CA PRO A 100 4.60 -1.72 -3.32
C PRO A 100 3.55 -1.63 -2.23
N ALA A 101 2.50 -0.83 -2.47
CA ALA A 101 1.34 -0.71 -1.58
C ALA A 101 0.59 -2.06 -1.37
N LEU A 102 1.04 -3.10 -2.07
CA LEU A 102 0.50 -4.45 -2.12
C LEU A 102 0.88 -5.34 -0.92
N LEU A 103 1.66 -4.85 0.05
CA LEU A 103 1.71 -5.47 1.38
C LEU A 103 0.76 -4.73 2.32
N CYS A 104 -0.53 -5.08 2.16
CA CYS A 104 -1.66 -4.83 3.07
C CYS A 104 -2.32 -3.43 2.99
N GLY A 105 -2.96 -3.12 1.86
CA GLY A 105 -3.97 -2.06 1.75
C GLY A 105 -5.03 -2.42 0.71
N THR A 106 -6.29 -2.48 1.11
CA THR A 106 -7.46 -2.83 0.27
C THR A 106 -7.49 -2.07 -1.07
N PRO A 107 -7.96 -2.69 -2.18
CA PRO A 107 -7.87 -2.17 -3.57
C PRO A 107 -8.65 -0.88 -3.89
N ALA A 108 -9.18 -0.20 -2.87
CA ALA A 108 -10.01 1.00 -3.01
C ALA A 108 -9.30 2.30 -2.58
N LEU A 109 -7.99 2.26 -2.27
CA LEU A 109 -7.27 3.44 -1.75
C LEU A 109 -6.18 3.98 -2.68
N PRO A 110 -5.97 5.31 -2.70
CA PRO A 110 -4.76 5.93 -3.21
C PRO A 110 -3.51 5.39 -2.50
N ILE A 111 -2.40 5.37 -3.22
CA ILE A 111 -1.10 4.86 -2.77
C ILE A 111 -0.67 5.58 -1.48
N GLY A 112 -0.28 4.82 -0.46
CA GLY A 112 0.27 5.35 0.80
C GLY A 112 -0.76 5.65 1.91
N GLN A 113 -2.05 5.39 1.68
CA GLN A 113 -3.09 5.64 2.66
C GLN A 113 -3.43 4.36 3.46
N ARG A 114 -3.30 4.38 4.79
CA ARG A 114 -3.78 3.32 5.72
C ARG A 114 -5.07 3.71 6.46
N GLU A 115 -5.59 4.88 6.12
CA GLU A 115 -6.63 5.60 6.83
C GLU A 115 -7.84 5.84 5.92
N PHE A 116 -9.02 5.44 6.36
CA PHE A 116 -10.30 5.77 5.75
C PHE A 116 -10.96 6.85 6.57
N ALA A 117 -11.65 7.80 5.92
CA ALA A 117 -12.41 8.81 6.63
C ALA A 117 -13.78 9.04 5.98
N ALA A 118 -14.76 9.37 6.80
CA ALA A 118 -16.05 9.86 6.36
C ALA A 118 -16.54 10.94 7.31
N GLU A 119 -17.31 11.89 6.79
CA GLU A 119 -18.01 12.88 7.59
C GLU A 119 -19.51 12.75 7.33
N VAL A 120 -20.29 12.88 8.39
CA VAL A 120 -21.75 12.85 8.34
C VAL A 120 -22.33 13.86 9.32
N ALA A 121 -23.47 14.45 8.99
CA ALA A 121 -24.22 15.23 9.96
C ALA A 121 -24.94 14.27 10.93
N TRP A 122 -24.73 14.46 12.22
CA TRP A 122 -25.45 13.71 13.25
C TRP A 122 -26.14 14.67 14.21
N ASP A 123 -27.48 14.63 14.17
CA ASP A 123 -28.34 15.20 15.20
C ASP A 123 -28.50 14.18 16.33
N LEU A 124 -27.86 14.47 17.46
CA LEU A 124 -27.94 13.59 18.62
C LEU A 124 -29.32 13.76 19.26
N PRO A 125 -30.08 12.67 19.51
CA PRO A 125 -31.29 12.77 20.29
C PRO A 125 -30.95 13.30 21.69
N SER A 126 -31.94 13.89 22.37
CA SER A 126 -31.77 14.25 23.78
C SER A 126 -31.45 12.98 24.60
N LEU A 127 -30.29 12.95 25.24
CA LEU A 127 -29.80 11.78 25.96
C LEU A 127 -30.03 11.98 27.46
N ALA A 128 -30.90 11.17 28.04
CA ALA A 128 -31.04 11.07 29.50
C ALA A 128 -29.78 10.41 30.13
N PRO A 129 -29.62 10.48 31.46
CA PRO A 129 -28.45 9.92 32.14
C PRO A 129 -28.22 8.44 31.78
N SER A 130 -26.97 8.09 31.46
CA SER A 130 -26.54 6.74 31.06
C SER A 130 -27.16 6.17 29.77
N VAL A 131 -27.97 6.94 29.04
CA VAL A 131 -28.53 6.50 27.76
C VAL A 131 -27.45 6.51 26.67
N THR A 132 -27.51 5.48 25.82
CA THR A 132 -26.69 5.34 24.62
C THR A 132 -27.53 5.50 23.37
N THR A 133 -26.91 6.03 22.31
CA THR A 133 -27.44 6.05 20.96
C THR A 133 -26.36 5.62 19.98
N LEU A 134 -26.76 5.06 18.84
CA LEU A 134 -25.88 4.49 17.84
C LEU A 134 -26.13 5.14 16.48
N LEU A 135 -25.06 5.33 15.71
CA LEU A 135 -25.11 5.71 14.31
C LEU A 135 -24.17 4.82 13.51
N ASP A 136 -24.69 4.21 12.45
CA ASP A 136 -23.88 3.50 11.47
C ASP A 136 -23.43 4.48 10.37
N VAL A 137 -22.12 4.64 10.24
CA VAL A 137 -21.48 5.52 9.27
C VAL A 137 -20.84 4.66 8.18
N THR A 138 -21.12 4.99 6.92
CA THR A 138 -20.48 4.32 5.79
C THR A 138 -19.07 4.87 5.62
N VAL A 139 -18.06 4.02 5.83
CA VAL A 139 -16.65 4.32 5.62
C VAL A 139 -16.10 3.32 4.61
N ALA A 140 -16.07 3.70 3.33
CA ALA A 140 -15.68 2.81 2.26
C ALA A 140 -14.26 2.26 2.47
N GLY A 141 -14.11 0.93 2.44
CA GLY A 141 -12.85 0.23 2.63
C GLY A 141 -12.56 -0.21 4.08
N ALA A 142 -13.32 0.28 5.06
CA ALA A 142 -13.27 -0.24 6.43
C ALA A 142 -13.65 -1.73 6.47
N ARG A 143 -12.94 -2.52 7.27
CA ARG A 143 -13.20 -3.94 7.51
C ARG A 143 -13.37 -4.19 8.99
N GLN A 144 -14.17 -5.20 9.32
CA GLN A 144 -14.35 -5.61 10.71
C GLN A 144 -13.00 -5.87 11.38
N GLY A 145 -12.80 -5.29 12.55
CA GLY A 145 -11.55 -5.40 13.32
C GLY A 145 -10.47 -4.36 12.99
N ASP A 146 -10.72 -3.44 12.06
CA ASP A 146 -9.90 -2.23 11.91
C ASP A 146 -10.07 -1.29 13.12
N LEU A 147 -9.06 -0.46 13.38
CA LEU A 147 -9.10 0.54 14.45
C LEU A 147 -9.96 1.72 14.01
N ALA A 148 -10.97 2.11 14.78
CA ALA A 148 -11.86 3.22 14.44
C ALA A 148 -11.83 4.31 15.51
N TYR A 149 -11.95 5.56 15.07
CA TYR A 149 -12.07 6.74 15.92
C TYR A 149 -13.19 7.62 15.39
N ALA A 150 -13.90 8.30 16.29
CA ALA A 150 -14.91 9.28 15.94
C ALA A 150 -14.70 10.56 16.74
N ALA A 151 -14.88 11.70 16.08
CA ALA A 151 -14.82 13.02 16.68
C ALA A 151 -16.00 13.85 16.19
N ARG A 152 -16.60 14.65 17.08
CA ARG A 152 -17.73 15.52 16.75
C ARG A 152 -17.29 16.97 16.81
N ALA A 153 -17.74 17.78 15.84
CA ALA A 153 -17.36 19.19 15.68
C ALA A 153 -18.00 20.15 16.72
N SER A 154 -18.41 19.63 17.88
CA SER A 154 -19.03 20.38 18.98
C SER A 154 -18.58 19.76 20.31
N SER A 155 -18.58 20.53 21.40
CA SER A 155 -18.17 20.01 22.71
C SER A 155 -19.02 18.81 23.15
N THR A 156 -18.37 17.69 23.44
CA THR A 156 -18.98 16.45 23.94
C THR A 156 -18.67 16.23 25.42
N ARG A 157 -18.48 17.29 26.22
CA ARG A 157 -17.94 17.24 27.60
C ARG A 157 -18.52 16.14 28.50
N PHE A 158 -19.78 15.75 28.29
CA PHE A 158 -20.47 14.70 29.03
C PHE A 158 -21.02 13.56 28.16
N ILE A 159 -20.64 13.56 26.87
CA ILE A 159 -20.98 12.52 25.91
C ILE A 159 -19.69 11.79 25.52
N GLU A 160 -19.59 10.54 25.94
CA GLU A 160 -18.53 9.65 25.49
C GLU A 160 -18.85 9.18 24.07
N LEU A 161 -17.87 9.24 23.17
CA LEU A 161 -17.94 8.68 21.83
C LEU A 161 -17.03 7.46 21.74
N ASP A 162 -17.59 6.35 21.27
CA ASP A 162 -16.84 5.15 20.91
C ASP A 162 -17.15 4.77 19.46
N ALA A 163 -16.19 4.16 18.77
CA ALA A 163 -16.32 3.79 17.38
C ALA A 163 -15.74 2.40 17.13
N ALA A 164 -16.52 1.55 16.45
CA ALA A 164 -16.10 0.20 16.10
C ALA A 164 -16.30 -0.04 14.59
N ALA A 165 -15.28 -0.58 13.91
CA ALA A 165 -15.44 -1.12 12.57
C ALA A 165 -16.33 -2.37 12.64
N TRP A 166 -17.63 -2.16 12.42
CA TRP A 166 -18.69 -3.11 12.76
C TRP A 166 -18.86 -4.19 11.70
N SER A 167 -18.90 -3.78 10.44
CA SER A 167 -19.02 -4.66 9.27
C SER A 167 -18.27 -4.06 8.09
N ASN A 168 -18.30 -4.74 6.94
CA ASN A 168 -17.66 -4.24 5.72
C ASN A 168 -18.22 -2.86 5.34
N ASN A 169 -17.33 -1.88 5.23
CA ASN A 169 -17.62 -0.48 4.94
C ASN A 169 -18.47 0.25 5.97
N THR A 170 -18.62 -0.27 7.19
CA THR A 170 -19.47 0.35 8.21
C THR A 170 -18.74 0.49 9.53
N VAL A 171 -18.72 1.70 10.05
CA VAL A 171 -18.31 2.01 11.42
C VAL A 171 -19.56 2.31 12.22
N ARG A 172 -19.72 1.64 13.35
CA ARG A 172 -20.76 1.94 14.33
C ARG A 172 -20.18 2.90 15.36
N VAL A 173 -20.76 4.09 15.46
CA VAL A 173 -20.42 5.09 16.47
C VAL A 173 -21.47 5.05 17.57
N MET A 174 -21.02 4.94 18.82
CA MET A 174 -21.84 5.06 20.01
C MET A 174 -21.62 6.42 20.64
N ALA A 175 -22.70 7.09 21.02
CA ALA A 175 -22.68 8.22 21.94
C ALA A 175 -23.36 7.82 23.25
N ARG A 176 -22.69 8.05 24.39
CA ARG A 176 -23.21 7.76 25.72
C ARG A 176 -23.18 8.99 26.60
N ASN A 177 -24.30 9.31 27.24
CA ASN A 177 -24.32 10.33 28.29
C ASN A 177 -23.75 9.76 29.61
N ILE A 178 -22.60 10.27 30.05
CA ILE A 178 -21.91 9.85 31.27
C ILE A 178 -22.20 10.76 32.48
N SER A 179 -23.12 11.72 32.34
CA SER A 179 -23.51 12.64 33.40
C SER A 179 -24.83 12.24 34.08
N PRO A 180 -25.17 12.86 35.23
CA PRO A 180 -26.48 12.72 35.86
C PRO A 180 -27.57 13.64 35.27
N ALA A 181 -27.29 14.42 34.22
CA ALA A 181 -28.23 15.36 33.61
C ALA A 181 -28.59 14.98 32.17
N THR A 182 -29.74 15.42 31.66
CA THR A 182 -30.12 15.25 30.26
C THR A 182 -29.47 16.33 29.40
N PHE A 183 -28.91 15.94 28.25
CA PHE A 183 -28.29 16.87 27.30
C PHE A 183 -28.91 16.75 25.91
N ASP A 184 -29.09 17.90 25.27
CA ASP A 184 -29.41 18.06 23.86
C ASP A 184 -28.30 18.90 23.22
N LEU A 185 -27.59 18.30 22.25
CA LEU A 185 -26.43 18.91 21.60
C LEU A 185 -26.69 19.27 20.13
N GLY A 186 -27.92 19.09 19.64
CA GLY A 186 -28.34 19.38 18.27
C GLY A 186 -27.52 18.70 17.16
N ALA A 187 -27.69 19.17 15.93
CA ALA A 187 -26.93 18.68 14.78
C ALA A 187 -25.49 19.21 14.75
N ALA A 188 -24.53 18.31 14.53
CA ALA A 188 -23.14 18.68 14.24
C ALA A 188 -22.48 17.66 13.31
N THR A 189 -21.38 18.05 12.67
CA THR A 189 -20.56 17.13 11.87
C THR A 189 -19.88 16.11 12.79
N LEU A 190 -19.99 14.84 12.41
CA LEU A 190 -19.27 13.71 12.97
C LEU A 190 -18.23 13.26 11.94
N SER A 191 -16.95 13.35 12.29
CA SER A 191 -15.84 12.83 11.50
C SER A 191 -15.45 11.45 12.05
N VAL A 192 -15.40 10.45 11.18
CA VAL A 192 -15.03 9.08 11.51
C VAL A 192 -13.78 8.71 10.73
N GLN A 193 -12.79 8.17 11.43
CA GLN A 193 -11.53 7.72 10.88
C GLN A 193 -11.35 6.23 11.17
N VAL A 194 -10.85 5.47 10.21
CA VAL A 194 -10.51 4.05 10.38
C VAL A 194 -9.08 3.82 9.92
N THR A 195 -8.26 3.21 10.77
CA THR A 195 -6.90 2.80 10.44
C THR A 195 -6.84 1.29 10.36
N LYS A 196 -6.22 0.76 9.29
CA LYS A 196 -6.03 -0.69 9.15
C LYS A 196 -5.33 -1.29 10.36
N ARG A 197 -5.91 -2.36 10.91
CA ARG A 197 -5.25 -3.10 11.99
C ARG A 197 -3.92 -3.65 11.49
N TRP A 198 -2.86 -3.38 12.24
CA TRP A 198 -1.55 -3.97 12.05
C TRP A 198 -1.07 -4.52 13.38
N VAL A 199 -0.83 -5.82 13.43
CA VAL A 199 -0.15 -6.49 14.53
C VAL A 199 1.20 -6.93 13.96
N PRO A 200 2.33 -6.43 14.49
CA PRO A 200 3.66 -6.84 14.06
C PRO A 200 3.91 -8.35 14.20
#